data_AF-A0A8J3SSR1-F1
#
_entry.id   AF-A0A8J3SSR1-F1
#
_cell.length_a   1.000
_cell.length_b   1.000
_cell.length_c   1.000
_cell.angle_alpha   90.00
_cell.angle_beta   90.00
_cell.angle_gamma   90.00
#
_symmetry.space_group_name_H-M   'P 1'
#
loop_
_entity.id
_entity.type
_entity.pdbx_description
1 polymer ?
#
loop_
_entity_poly.entity_id
_entity_poly.type
_entity_poly.pdbx_seq_one_letter_code
_entity_poly.pdbx_strand_id
1 'polypeptide(L)'
;MSHVIRPAGPSGSKFTLNTDGERHTVQNVLSVATLGLGLVAFVAGLSPAAHIIASWAGAIGFFGGLYSQYISATTPERSLNVVGIVASFVGAAFGVYHGGFMP
;
A
#
# COMPACT_ATOMS: atom_id res chain seq x y z
N MET A 1 9.88 26.72 37.61
CA MET A 1 9.31 25.59 36.85
C MET A 1 10.43 24.99 36.01
N SER A 2 11.05 23.91 36.50
CA SER A 2 12.15 23.22 35.83
C SER A 2 11.59 22.34 34.71
N HIS A 3 11.84 22.76 33.48
CA HIS A 3 11.63 21.97 32.28
C HIS A 3 12.72 20.86 32.28
N VAL A 4 12.37 19.69 32.81
CA VAL A 4 13.25 18.52 32.70
C VAL A 4 13.20 18.07 31.25
N ILE A 5 14.20 18.47 30.45
CA ILE A 5 14.44 17.90 29.14
C ILE A 5 14.84 16.45 29.37
N ARG A 6 13.89 15.54 29.17
CA ARG A 6 14.17 14.11 29.12
C ARG A 6 15.14 13.87 27.96
N PRO A 7 16.32 13.25 28.18
CA PRO A 7 17.18 12.89 27.09
C PRO A 7 16.40 11.95 26.16
N ALA A 8 16.35 12.29 24.88
CA ALA A 8 15.82 11.40 23.86
C ALA A 8 16.71 10.15 23.84
N GLY A 9 16.26 9.09 24.52
CA GLY A 9 16.87 7.77 24.43
C GLY A 9 16.92 7.34 22.96
N PRO A 10 17.90 6.50 22.57
CA PRO A 10 18.22 6.22 21.18
C PRO A 10 16.95 5.89 20.40
N SER A 11 16.63 6.77 19.45
CA SER A 11 15.58 6.60 18.46
C SER A 11 15.83 5.26 17.76
N GLY A 12 15.03 4.26 18.11
CA GLY A 12 14.99 2.98 17.44
C GLY A 12 14.38 3.14 16.05
N SER A 13 15.10 3.79 15.14
CA SER A 13 14.82 3.70 13.72
C SER A 13 15.15 2.28 13.28
N LYS A 14 14.10 1.47 13.04
CA LYS A 14 14.19 0.27 12.21
C LYS A 14 12.87 0.10 11.47
N PHE A 15 12.62 0.91 10.43
CA PHE A 15 11.59 0.67 9.39
C PHE A 15 10.32 -0.05 9.88
N THR A 16 9.78 0.39 11.02
CA THR A 16 8.60 -0.23 11.62
C THR A 16 7.44 0.67 11.27
N LEU A 17 6.41 0.09 10.65
CA LEU A 17 5.15 0.77 10.42
C LEU A 17 4.45 1.10 11.75
N ASN A 18 4.79 0.39 12.83
CA ASN A 18 4.28 0.65 14.17
C ASN A 18 5.02 1.83 14.84
N THR A 19 4.49 3.04 14.71
CA THR A 19 5.05 4.25 15.34
C THR A 19 4.53 4.53 16.76
N ASP A 20 3.47 3.85 17.15
CA ASP A 20 2.78 3.98 18.46
C ASP A 20 3.27 2.97 19.51
N GLY A 21 4.14 2.03 19.13
CA GLY A 21 4.72 1.03 20.03
C GLY A 21 3.87 -0.24 20.20
N GLU A 22 2.67 -0.29 19.64
CA GLU A 22 1.78 -1.46 19.60
C GLU A 22 2.04 -2.32 18.36
N ARG A 23 1.65 -3.60 18.40
CA ARG A 23 1.83 -4.49 17.23
C ARG A 23 0.58 -4.52 16.35
N HIS A 24 0.68 -3.94 15.16
CA HIS A 24 -0.39 -3.94 14.15
C HIS A 24 -0.12 -4.94 13.01
N THR A 25 -0.02 -6.24 13.34
CA THR A 25 0.39 -7.26 12.36
C THR A 25 -0.53 -7.30 11.12
N VAL A 26 -1.84 -7.21 11.32
CA VAL A 26 -2.82 -7.30 10.22
C VAL A 26 -2.73 -6.07 9.32
N GLN A 27 -2.68 -4.86 9.89
CA GLN A 27 -2.57 -3.62 9.15
C GLN A 27 -1.26 -3.55 8.37
N ASN A 28 -0.15 -3.96 8.98
CA ASN A 28 1.15 -3.99 8.33
C ASN A 28 1.17 -4.94 7.13
N VAL A 29 0.62 -6.15 7.29
CA VAL A 29 0.53 -7.13 6.19
C VAL A 29 -0.36 -6.60 5.07
N LEU A 30 -1.52 -6.03 5.41
CA LEU A 30 -2.42 -5.45 4.41
C LEU A 30 -1.80 -4.27 3.68
N SER A 31 -1.04 -3.42 4.37
CA SER A 31 -0.35 -2.31 3.74
C SER A 31 0.71 -2.77 2.76
N VAL A 32 1.58 -3.70 3.17
CA VAL A 32 2.62 -4.26 2.29
C VAL A 32 1.99 -5.00 1.10
N ALA A 33 0.91 -5.76 1.34
CA ALA A 33 0.18 -6.45 0.27
C ALA A 33 -0.44 -5.46 -0.72
N THR A 34 -1.02 -4.36 -0.23
CA THR A 34 -1.59 -3.30 -1.07
C THR A 34 -0.53 -2.69 -1.99
N LEU A 35 0.66 -2.37 -1.44
CA LEU A 35 1.76 -1.85 -2.24
C LEU A 35 2.26 -2.89 -3.26
N GLY A 36 2.42 -4.14 -2.85
CA GLY A 36 2.84 -5.22 -3.73
C GLY A 36 1.87 -5.43 -4.90
N LEU A 37 0.57 -5.50 -4.62
CA LEU A 37 -0.47 -5.61 -5.65
C LEU A 37 -0.46 -4.40 -6.58
N GLY A 38 -0.31 -3.19 -6.04
CA GLY A 38 -0.22 -1.96 -6.85
C GLY A 38 0.98 -1.95 -7.79
N LEU A 39 2.15 -2.38 -7.33
CA LEU A 39 3.35 -2.49 -8.16
C LEU A 39 3.18 -3.56 -9.26
N VAL A 40 2.64 -4.73 -8.92
CA VAL A 40 2.35 -5.79 -9.90
C VAL A 40 1.37 -5.28 -10.96
N ALA A 41 0.28 -4.65 -10.54
CA ALA A 41 -0.74 -4.11 -11.44
C ALA A 41 -0.15 -3.03 -12.36
N PHE A 42 0.63 -2.10 -11.80
CA PHE A 42 1.25 -1.02 -12.54
C PHE A 42 2.22 -1.54 -13.60
N VAL A 43 3.15 -2.43 -13.21
CA VAL A 43 4.15 -3.00 -14.13
C VAL A 43 3.49 -3.86 -15.19
N ALA A 44 2.49 -4.69 -14.82
CA ALA A 44 1.72 -5.47 -15.79
C ALA A 44 0.97 -4.57 -16.78
N GLY A 45 0.43 -3.44 -16.31
CA GLY A 45 -0.30 -2.48 -17.15
C GLY A 45 0.53 -1.85 -18.27
N LEU A 46 1.87 -1.86 -18.16
CA LEU A 46 2.77 -1.37 -19.21
C LEU A 46 2.86 -2.31 -20.42
N SER A 47 2.38 -3.56 -20.29
CA SER A 47 2.38 -4.55 -21.37
C SER A 47 0.97 -4.88 -21.81
N PRO A 48 0.60 -4.69 -23.10
CA PRO A 48 -0.70 -5.09 -23.62
C PRO A 48 -0.99 -6.58 -23.39
N ALA A 49 0.02 -7.45 -23.42
CA ALA A 49 -0.15 -8.89 -23.21
C ALA A 49 -0.48 -9.28 -21.76
N ALA A 50 -0.21 -8.41 -20.78
CA ALA A 50 -0.44 -8.66 -19.36
C ALA A 50 -1.68 -7.93 -18.80
N HIS A 51 -2.54 -7.42 -19.69
CA HIS A 51 -3.69 -6.58 -19.32
C HIS A 51 -4.68 -7.25 -18.37
N ILE A 52 -4.87 -8.58 -18.47
CA ILE A 52 -5.73 -9.35 -17.55
C ILE A 52 -5.18 -9.29 -16.12
N ILE A 53 -3.87 -9.48 -15.97
CA ILE A 53 -3.19 -9.39 -14.67
C ILE A 53 -3.29 -7.97 -14.13
N ALA A 54 -3.00 -6.97 -14.97
CA ALA A 54 -3.08 -5.56 -14.60
C ALA A 54 -4.48 -5.18 -14.09
N SER A 55 -5.52 -5.63 -14.79
CA SER A 55 -6.93 -5.36 -14.45
C SER A 55 -7.33 -6.00 -13.12
N TRP A 56 -7.09 -7.31 -12.95
CA TRP A 56 -7.48 -8.01 -11.72
C TRP A 56 -6.61 -7.64 -10.52
N ALA A 57 -5.29 -7.62 -10.66
CA ALA A 57 -4.40 -7.22 -9.57
C ALA A 57 -4.66 -5.76 -9.17
N GLY A 58 -4.89 -4.88 -10.15
CA GLY A 58 -5.21 -3.47 -9.90
C GLY A 58 -6.56 -3.29 -9.22
N ALA A 59 -7.60 -4.03 -9.62
CA ALA A 59 -8.90 -3.96 -8.97
C ALA A 59 -8.83 -4.46 -7.51
N ILE A 60 -8.20 -5.62 -7.28
CA ILE A 60 -8.04 -6.20 -5.94
C ILE A 60 -7.18 -5.28 -5.06
N GLY A 61 -6.05 -4.78 -5.59
CA GLY A 61 -5.17 -3.86 -4.89
C GLY A 61 -5.83 -2.52 -4.57
N PHE A 62 -6.68 -2.00 -5.47
CA PHE A 62 -7.41 -0.76 -5.25
C PHE A 62 -8.45 -0.90 -4.13
N PHE A 63 -9.38 -1.85 -4.24
CA PHE A 63 -10.42 -2.04 -3.22
C PHE A 63 -9.86 -2.57 -1.89
N GLY A 64 -8.93 -3.52 -1.94
CA GLY A 64 -8.23 -4.03 -0.77
C GLY A 64 -7.40 -2.94 -0.08
N GLY A 65 -6.77 -2.06 -0.86
CA GLY A 65 -6.04 -0.92 -0.34
C GLY A 65 -6.94 0.13 0.31
N LEU A 66 -8.10 0.44 -0.26
CA LEU A 66 -9.09 1.32 0.38
C LEU A 66 -9.56 0.75 1.72
N TYR A 67 -9.77 -0.57 1.80
CA TYR A 67 -10.08 -1.23 3.06
C TYR A 67 -8.91 -1.16 4.05
N SER A 68 -7.68 -1.45 3.59
CA SER A 68 -6.48 -1.31 4.43
C SER A 68 -6.35 0.10 4.99
N GLN A 69 -6.59 1.12 4.17
CA GLN A 69 -6.57 2.54 4.55
C GLN A 69 -7.58 2.86 5.65
N TYR A 70 -8.77 2.24 5.60
CA TYR A 70 -9.83 2.44 6.58
C TYR A 70 -9.44 1.90 7.97
N ILE A 71 -8.75 0.76 8.03
CA ILE A 71 -8.39 0.09 9.29
C ILE A 71 -6.98 0.44 9.79
N SER A 72 -6.17 1.18 9.04
CA SER A 72 -4.81 1.57 9.43
C SER A 72 -4.78 2.34 10.75
N ALA A 73 -3.87 1.94 11.63
CA ALA A 73 -3.68 2.58 12.93
C ALA A 73 -2.69 3.75 12.84
N THR A 74 -1.67 3.63 11.97
CA THR A 74 -0.54 4.54 11.96
C THR A 74 -0.44 5.37 10.68
N THR A 75 0.29 6.49 10.74
CA THR A 75 0.55 7.34 9.57
C THR A 75 1.41 6.66 8.50
N PRO A 76 2.48 5.90 8.84
CA PRO A 76 3.27 5.19 7.84
C PRO A 76 2.46 4.16 7.04
N GLU A 77 1.61 3.36 7.69
CA GLU A 77 0.70 2.43 7.01
C GLU A 77 -0.15 3.16 5.96
N ARG A 78 -0.76 4.28 6.37
CA ARG A 78 -1.61 5.10 5.50
C ARG A 78 -0.85 5.66 4.32
N SER A 79 0.38 6.11 4.54
CA SER A 79 1.22 6.62 3.45
C SER A 79 1.56 5.53 2.42
N LEU A 80 1.86 4.32 2.90
CA LEU A 80 2.21 3.18 2.07
C LEU A 80 1.00 2.67 1.29
N ASN A 81 -0.17 2.63 1.93
CA ASN A 81 -1.45 2.30 1.30
C ASN A 81 -1.79 3.25 0.16
N VAL A 82 -1.66 4.57 0.35
CA VAL A 82 -1.96 5.55 -0.71
C VAL A 82 -1.11 5.29 -1.95
N VAL A 83 0.19 5.02 -1.79
CA VAL A 83 1.07 4.68 -2.92
C VAL A 83 0.59 3.41 -3.62
N GLY A 84 0.29 2.35 -2.86
CA GLY A 84 -0.21 1.09 -3.42
C GLY A 84 -1.57 1.22 -4.12
N ILE A 85 -2.50 1.99 -3.56
CA ILE A 85 -3.83 2.26 -4.13
C ILE A 85 -3.70 3.01 -5.46
N VAL A 86 -2.87 4.06 -5.49
CA VAL A 86 -2.65 4.85 -6.72
C VAL A 86 -2.00 3.98 -7.80
N ALA A 87 -0.96 3.21 -7.46
CA ALA A 87 -0.33 2.27 -8.39
C ALA A 87 -1.33 1.23 -8.91
N SER A 88 -2.18 0.69 -8.02
CA SER A 88 -3.25 -0.25 -8.37
C SER A 88 -4.26 0.36 -9.34
N PHE A 89 -4.70 1.60 -9.08
CA PHE A 89 -5.63 2.33 -9.93
C PHE A 89 -5.06 2.53 -11.34
N VAL A 90 -3.82 3.02 -11.42
CA VAL A 90 -3.16 3.26 -12.72
C VAL A 90 -2.95 1.94 -13.47
N GLY A 91 -2.51 0.89 -12.78
CA GLY A 91 -2.38 -0.45 -13.36
C GLY A 91 -3.69 -1.01 -13.90
N ALA A 92 -4.78 -0.90 -13.12
CA ALA A 92 -6.11 -1.29 -13.58
C ALA A 92 -6.58 -0.47 -14.78
N ALA A 93 -6.35 0.84 -14.77
CA ALA A 93 -6.71 1.72 -15.88
C ALA A 93 -6.00 1.32 -17.18
N PHE A 94 -4.70 1.02 -17.10
CA PHE A 94 -3.97 0.48 -18.25
C PHE A 94 -4.44 -0.92 -18.66
N GLY A 95 -4.74 -1.80 -17.70
CA GLY A 95 -5.32 -3.10 -17.99
C GLY A 95 -6.63 -3.00 -18.77
N VAL A 96 -7.54 -2.13 -18.32
CA VAL A 96 -8.81 -1.83 -19.00
C VAL A 96 -8.58 -1.24 -20.39
N TYR A 97 -7.62 -0.32 -20.53
CA TYR A 97 -7.27 0.26 -21.82
C TYR A 97 -6.77 -0.78 -22.84
N HIS A 98 -6.04 -1.81 -22.40
CA HIS A 98 -5.46 -2.83 -23.28
C HIS A 98 -6.38 -4.04 -23.56
N GLY A 99 -7.57 -4.11 -22.98
CA GLY A 99 -8.52 -5.22 -23.20
C GLY A 99 -9.30 -5.66 -21.95
N GLY A 100 -8.94 -5.14 -20.77
CA GLY A 100 -9.66 -5.40 -19.52
C GLY A 100 -9.43 -6.79 -18.96
N PHE A 101 -10.52 -7.39 -18.45
CA PHE A 101 -10.46 -8.56 -17.57
C PHE A 101 -10.54 -9.91 -18.29
N MET A 102 -10.73 -9.92 -19.61
CA MET A 102 -10.94 -11.12 -20.42
C MET A 102 -10.01 -11.13 -21.63
N PRO A 103 -9.58 -12.30 -22.13
CA PRO A 103 -8.63 -12.44 -23.23
C PRO A 103 -9.17 -11.98 -24.59
#